data_AF-A0A1I0FRP1-F1
#
_entry.id   AF-A0A1I0FRP1-F1
#
_cell.length_a   1.000
_cell.length_b   1.000
_cell.length_c   1.000
_cell.angle_alpha   90.00
_cell.angle_beta   90.00
_cell.angle_gamma   90.00
#
_symmetry.space_group_name_H-M   'P 1'
#
loop_
_entity.id
_entity.type
_entity.pdbx_description
1 polymer ?
#
loop_
_entity_poly.entity_id
_entity_poly.type
_entity_poly.pdbx_seq_one_letter_code
_entity_poly.pdbx_strand_id
1 'polypeptide(L)'
;MRKNPVIPYAIIAVVGILTVIVLSFIGVSQREDIANEDGDHQTEEGEASAEPDVIYENNCAMCHGGDLSGGMGPDLTQVGADLSEDEINDIILNGRGDMPAQSHLSEGEVSSLVEWLSEHQ
;
A
#
# COMPACT_ATOMS: atom_id res chain seq x y z
N MET A 1 6.21 58.59 10.09
CA MET A 1 6.14 57.13 10.32
C MET A 1 5.32 56.49 9.19
N ARG A 2 5.97 56.02 8.12
CA ARG A 2 5.31 55.30 7.02
C ARG A 2 5.33 53.81 7.37
N LYS A 3 4.24 53.29 7.91
CA LYS A 3 4.10 51.85 8.19
C LYS A 3 3.83 51.16 6.85
N ASN A 4 4.77 50.34 6.38
CA ASN A 4 4.62 49.65 5.10
C ASN A 4 3.59 48.53 5.26
N PRO A 5 2.47 48.56 4.52
CA PRO A 5 1.38 47.59 4.69
C PRO A 5 1.80 46.16 4.33
N VAL A 6 2.95 45.99 3.68
CA VAL A 6 3.54 44.69 3.29
C VAL A 6 4.23 43.97 4.45
N ILE A 7 4.72 44.69 5.46
CA ILE A 7 5.44 44.12 6.61
C ILE A 7 4.60 43.08 7.38
N PRO A 8 3.31 43.30 7.71
CA PRO A 8 2.50 42.28 8.39
C PRO A 8 2.29 41.03 7.54
N TYR A 9 2.13 41.16 6.21
CA TYR A 9 1.96 40.02 5.31
C TYR A 9 3.25 39.19 5.16
N ALA A 10 4.41 39.84 5.13
CA ALA A 10 5.69 39.16 5.07
C ALA A 10 5.96 38.33 6.33
N ILE A 11 5.54 38.81 7.50
CA ILE A 11 5.67 38.07 8.77
C ILE A 11 4.78 36.82 8.77
N ILE A 12 3.53 36.94 8.32
CA ILE A 12 2.60 35.81 8.24
C ILE A 12 3.12 34.74 7.28
N ALA A 13 3.66 35.14 6.13
CA ALA A 13 4.21 34.20 5.14
C ALA A 13 5.43 33.44 5.69
N VAL A 14 6.34 34.13 6.38
CA VAL A 14 7.53 33.50 6.98
C VAL A 14 7.15 32.56 8.12
N VAL A 15 6.21 32.96 8.98
CA VAL A 15 5.71 32.09 10.06
C VAL A 15 5.04 30.84 9.49
N GLY A 16 4.21 31.00 8.44
CA GLY A 16 3.56 29.89 7.74
C GLY A 16 4.54 28.88 7.16
N ILE A 17 5.57 29.35 6.45
CA ILE A 17 6.63 28.50 5.88
C ILE A 17 7.40 27.79 6.99
N LEU A 18 7.72 28.49 8.09
CA LEU A 18 8.38 27.89 9.24
C LEU A 18 7.52 26.80 9.91
N THR A 19 6.22 27.03 10.08
CA THR A 19 5.31 26.00 10.63
C THR A 19 5.25 24.76 9.75
N VAL A 20 5.20 24.90 8.42
CA VAL A 20 5.19 23.74 7.51
C VAL A 20 6.49 22.95 7.65
N ILE A 21 7.64 23.62 7.66
CA ILE A 21 8.95 22.97 7.82
C ILE A 21 9.02 22.22 9.15
N VAL A 22 8.61 22.85 10.25
CA VAL A 22 8.62 22.21 11.58
C VAL A 22 7.67 21.01 11.63
N LEU A 23 6.46 21.11 11.05
CA LEU A 23 5.53 19.99 10.96
C LEU A 23 6.08 18.85 10.09
N SER A 24 6.82 19.15 9.01
CA SER A 24 7.50 18.13 8.20
C SER A 24 8.60 17.40 8.97
N PHE A 25 9.42 18.10 9.75
CA PHE A 25 10.46 17.46 10.59
C PHE A 25 9.86 16.60 11.71
N ILE A 26 8.76 17.06 12.31
CA ILE A 26 8.00 16.29 13.30
C ILE A 26 7.32 15.08 12.65
N GLY A 27 6.79 15.21 11.43
CA GLY A 27 6.18 14.10 10.69
C GLY A 27 7.17 13.01 10.29
N VAL A 28 8.40 13.38 9.93
CA VAL A 28 9.47 12.41 9.65
C VAL A 28 9.98 11.73 10.92
N SER A 29 9.98 12.42 12.07
CA SER A 29 10.42 11.84 13.36
C SER A 29 9.33 11.07 14.11
N GLN A 30 8.04 11.29 13.82
CA GLN A 30 6.92 10.55 14.42
C GLN A 30 6.54 9.26 13.67
N ARG A 31 7.32 8.85 12.65
CA ARG A 31 7.14 7.51 12.04
C ARG A 31 7.24 6.36 13.05
N GLU A 32 7.84 6.59 14.22
CA GLU A 32 7.94 5.59 15.28
C GLU A 32 6.67 5.45 16.14
N ASP A 33 5.77 6.45 16.18
CA ASP A 33 4.59 6.46 17.07
C ASP A 33 3.23 6.33 16.35
N ILE A 34 3.19 6.45 15.01
CA ILE A 34 2.04 6.04 14.17
C ILE A 34 2.30 4.63 13.63
N ALA A 35 2.82 3.75 14.48
CA ALA A 35 3.10 2.35 14.20
C ALA A 35 2.34 1.44 15.18
N ASN A 36 1.12 1.85 15.56
CA ASN A 36 0.17 1.02 16.29
C ASN A 36 -1.25 1.25 15.75
N GLU A 37 -1.40 1.13 14.44
CA GLU A 37 -2.62 0.70 13.74
C GLU A 37 -2.16 0.42 12.28
N ASP A 38 -1.81 -0.85 12.05
CA ASP A 38 -1.61 -1.57 10.80
C ASP A 38 -0.68 -1.02 9.69
N GLY A 39 0.35 -1.81 9.38
CA GLY A 39 1.05 -1.77 8.08
C GLY A 39 2.45 -1.17 8.09
N ASP A 40 3.42 -1.90 8.64
CA ASP A 40 4.84 -1.74 8.29
C ASP A 40 5.07 -2.41 6.92
N HIS A 41 5.25 -1.62 5.87
CA HIS A 41 6.37 -1.91 4.97
C HIS A 41 6.94 -0.65 4.34
N GLN A 42 8.26 -0.65 4.31
CA GLN A 42 9.12 0.41 3.84
C GLN A 42 8.88 0.70 2.36
N THR A 43 8.62 1.96 2.08
CA THR A 43 8.78 2.58 0.77
C THR A 43 10.24 2.50 0.36
N GLU A 44 10.63 1.43 -0.34
CA GLU A 44 11.79 1.41 -1.21
C GLU A 44 11.37 2.00 -2.56
N GLU A 45 12.08 3.05 -2.96
CA GLU A 45 11.77 3.88 -4.12
C GLU A 45 12.03 3.08 -5.42
N GLY A 46 10.97 2.66 -6.12
CA GLY A 46 11.12 1.93 -7.39
C GLY A 46 9.82 1.74 -8.14
N GLU A 47 9.44 2.76 -8.92
CA GLU A 47 8.26 2.80 -9.82
C GLU A 47 6.92 2.72 -9.09
N ALA A 48 5.97 3.57 -9.46
CA ALA A 48 4.63 3.57 -8.89
C ALA A 48 3.84 2.32 -9.36
N SER A 49 4.22 1.14 -8.87
CA SER A 49 3.38 -0.05 -8.87
C SER A 49 2.42 0.10 -7.69
N ALA A 50 1.14 -0.21 -7.88
CA ALA A 50 0.15 -0.09 -6.82
C ALA A 50 0.53 -1.01 -5.64
N GLU A 51 0.29 -0.56 -4.41
CA GLU A 51 0.54 -1.34 -3.19
C GLU A 51 -0.18 -2.71 -3.28
N PRO A 52 0.48 -3.84 -2.98
CA PRO A 52 -0.09 -5.17 -3.15
C PRO A 52 -1.36 -5.38 -2.30
N ASP A 53 -1.42 -4.81 -1.10
CA ASP A 53 -2.61 -4.83 -0.25
C ASP A 53 -3.82 -4.16 -0.95
N VAL A 54 -3.58 -3.05 -1.64
CA VAL A 54 -4.63 -2.32 -2.36
C VAL A 54 -5.08 -3.11 -3.59
N ILE A 55 -4.15 -3.77 -4.28
CA ILE A 55 -4.50 -4.66 -5.40
C ILE A 55 -5.36 -5.82 -4.87
N TYR A 56 -4.98 -6.43 -3.74
CA TYR A 56 -5.71 -7.51 -3.12
C TYR A 56 -7.13 -7.09 -2.70
N GLU A 57 -7.26 -5.98 -1.98
CA GLU A 57 -8.55 -5.47 -1.53
C GLU A 57 -9.52 -5.18 -2.68
N ASN A 58 -9.02 -4.63 -3.78
CA ASN A 58 -9.86 -4.27 -4.92
C ASN A 58 -10.25 -5.46 -5.81
N ASN A 59 -9.42 -6.51 -5.88
CA ASN A 59 -9.57 -7.57 -6.87
C ASN A 59 -9.86 -8.95 -6.27
N CYS A 60 -9.46 -9.20 -5.02
CA CYS A 60 -9.39 -10.54 -4.43
C CYS A 60 -10.27 -10.67 -3.17
N ALA A 61 -10.31 -9.64 -2.32
CA ALA A 61 -10.95 -9.69 -1.01
C ALA A 61 -12.46 -10.02 -1.05
N MET A 62 -13.16 -9.69 -2.14
CA MET A 62 -14.57 -10.06 -2.31
C MET A 62 -14.81 -11.58 -2.22
N CYS A 63 -13.85 -12.37 -2.68
CA CYS A 63 -13.94 -13.82 -2.69
C CYS A 63 -13.13 -14.46 -1.56
N HIS A 64 -11.94 -13.93 -1.29
CA HIS A 64 -10.97 -14.50 -0.35
C HIS A 64 -10.96 -13.83 1.03
N GLY A 65 -11.86 -12.89 1.30
CA GLY A 65 -11.90 -12.13 2.54
C GLY A 65 -10.86 -11.02 2.56
N GLY A 66 -11.12 -9.90 3.25
CA GLY A 66 -10.13 -8.83 3.40
C GLY A 66 -8.93 -9.25 4.28
N ASP A 67 -9.14 -10.25 5.13
CA ASP A 67 -8.12 -10.84 6.00
C ASP A 67 -7.56 -12.16 5.45
N LEU A 68 -7.79 -12.47 4.18
CA LEU A 68 -7.40 -13.73 3.53
C LEU A 68 -8.06 -14.99 4.10
N SER A 69 -9.00 -14.88 5.05
CA SER A 69 -9.63 -16.03 5.70
C SER A 69 -10.56 -16.85 4.79
N GLY A 70 -10.73 -16.42 3.55
CA GLY A 70 -11.57 -17.04 2.55
C GLY A 70 -13.04 -16.61 2.64
N GLY A 71 -13.89 -17.37 1.96
CA GLY A 71 -15.33 -17.15 1.95
C GLY A 71 -15.97 -17.84 0.76
N MET A 72 -16.01 -17.13 -0.36
CA MET A 72 -16.39 -17.72 -1.64
C MET A 72 -15.22 -18.51 -2.25
N GLY A 73 -14.02 -17.95 -2.16
CA GLY A 73 -12.76 -18.61 -2.47
C GLY A 73 -12.15 -19.27 -1.23
N PRO A 74 -11.12 -20.10 -1.41
CA PRO A 74 -10.37 -20.71 -0.30
C PRO A 74 -9.68 -19.66 0.57
N ASP A 75 -9.33 -20.09 1.79
CA ASP A 75 -8.42 -19.40 2.69
C ASP A 75 -7.03 -19.26 2.04
N LEU A 76 -6.46 -18.06 2.13
CA LEU A 76 -5.13 -17.71 1.60
C LEU A 76 -4.14 -17.29 2.69
N THR A 77 -4.48 -17.41 3.99
CA THR A 77 -3.60 -16.93 5.07
C THR A 77 -2.27 -17.69 5.14
N GLN A 78 -2.21 -18.88 4.55
CA GLN A 78 -1.03 -19.75 4.49
C GLN A 78 -0.65 -20.12 3.04
N VAL A 79 -1.12 -19.34 2.05
CA VAL A 79 -0.93 -19.69 0.64
C VAL A 79 0.54 -19.79 0.24
N GLY A 80 1.41 -18.97 0.83
CA GLY A 80 2.86 -19.00 0.62
C GLY A 80 3.56 -20.21 1.23
N ALA A 81 2.92 -20.92 2.16
CA ALA A 81 3.41 -22.20 2.67
C ALA A 81 3.00 -23.37 1.77
N ASP A 82 1.83 -23.26 1.13
CA ASP A 82 1.23 -24.32 0.32
C ASP A 82 1.64 -24.27 -1.16
N LEU A 83 1.91 -23.08 -1.70
CA LEU A 83 2.19 -22.83 -3.13
C LEU A 83 3.44 -21.98 -3.31
N SER A 84 4.18 -22.27 -4.38
CA SER A 84 5.29 -21.41 -4.82
C SER A 84 4.78 -20.14 -5.53
N GLU A 85 5.63 -19.12 -5.61
CA GLU A 85 5.32 -17.88 -6.35
C GLU A 85 4.90 -18.14 -7.80
N ASP A 86 5.60 -19.05 -8.49
CA ASP A 86 5.26 -19.43 -9.87
C ASP A 86 3.86 -20.05 -9.97
N GLU A 87 3.45 -20.86 -8.99
CA GLU A 87 2.12 -21.46 -8.94
C GLU A 87 1.04 -20.43 -8.61
N ILE A 88 1.32 -19.51 -7.69
CA ILE A 88 0.41 -18.41 -7.36
C ILE A 88 0.21 -17.51 -8.60
N ASN A 89 1.30 -17.18 -9.30
CA ASN A 89 1.27 -16.40 -10.54
C ASN A 89 0.42 -17.08 -11.61
N ASP A 90 0.67 -18.38 -11.87
CA ASP A 90 -0.08 -19.15 -12.85
C ASP A 90 -1.59 -19.16 -12.54
N ILE A 91 -1.95 -19.35 -11.27
CA ILE A 91 -3.35 -19.34 -10.83
C ILE A 91 -3.98 -17.95 -11.01
N ILE A 92 -3.26 -16.87 -10.72
CA ILE A 92 -3.77 -15.50 -10.92
C ILE A 92 -4.00 -15.24 -12.42
N LEU A 93 -3.05 -15.62 -13.29
CA LEU A 93 -3.13 -15.34 -14.72
C LEU A 93 -4.12 -16.25 -15.47
N ASN A 94 -4.21 -17.53 -15.09
CA ASN A 94 -5.00 -18.52 -15.82
C ASN A 94 -6.31 -18.90 -15.10
N GLY A 95 -6.46 -18.52 -13.83
CA GLY A 95 -7.56 -18.96 -12.99
C GLY A 95 -7.43 -20.43 -12.56
N ARG A 96 -8.27 -20.84 -11.60
CA ARG A 96 -8.32 -22.23 -11.12
C ARG A 96 -9.70 -22.59 -10.59
N GLY A 97 -10.33 -23.61 -11.19
CA GLY A 97 -11.67 -24.05 -10.79
C GLY A 97 -12.68 -22.92 -10.98
N ASP A 98 -13.27 -22.45 -9.88
CA ASP A 98 -14.22 -21.34 -9.88
C ASP A 98 -13.55 -19.95 -9.82
N MET A 99 -12.24 -19.89 -9.56
CA MET A 99 -11.47 -18.63 -9.60
C MET A 99 -11.21 -18.24 -11.06
N PRO A 100 -11.73 -17.09 -11.54
CA PRO A 100 -11.46 -16.61 -12.88
C PRO A 100 -10.03 -16.08 -13.04
N ALA A 101 -9.53 -16.10 -14.27
CA ALA A 101 -8.28 -15.45 -14.63
C ALA A 101 -8.35 -13.92 -14.40
N GLN A 102 -7.31 -13.35 -13.80
CA GLN A 102 -7.17 -11.92 -13.52
C GLN A 102 -6.41 -11.20 -14.64
N SER A 103 -6.81 -11.42 -15.89
CA SER A 103 -6.09 -10.92 -17.07
C SER A 103 -6.14 -9.40 -17.25
N HIS A 104 -6.88 -8.68 -16.40
CA HIS A 104 -6.95 -7.22 -16.40
C HIS A 104 -5.84 -6.55 -15.59
N LEU A 105 -5.16 -7.32 -14.71
CA LEU A 105 -4.01 -6.83 -13.97
C LEU A 105 -2.78 -6.77 -14.88
N SER A 106 -1.95 -5.76 -14.70
CA SER A 106 -0.65 -5.67 -15.37
C SER A 106 0.36 -6.68 -14.78
N GLU A 107 1.41 -6.99 -15.54
CA GLU A 107 2.47 -7.89 -15.06
C GLU A 107 3.12 -7.39 -13.76
N GLY A 108 3.28 -6.07 -13.59
CA GLY A 108 3.82 -5.47 -12.37
C GLY A 108 2.90 -5.66 -11.18
N GLU A 109 1.59 -5.45 -11.35
CA GLU A 109 0.59 -5.68 -10.30
C GLU A 109 0.52 -7.15 -9.89
N VAL A 110 0.58 -8.08 -10.86
CA VAL A 110 0.61 -9.51 -10.57
C VAL A 110 1.87 -9.89 -9.84
N SER A 111 3.04 -9.40 -10.26
CA SER A 111 4.32 -9.69 -9.60
C SER A 111 4.30 -9.21 -8.14
N SER A 112 3.90 -7.97 -7.89
CA SER A 112 3.80 -7.43 -6.54
C SER A 112 2.82 -8.21 -5.66
N LEU A 113 1.67 -8.61 -6.22
CA LEU A 113 0.67 -9.39 -5.49
C LEU A 113 1.15 -10.82 -5.17
N VAL A 114 1.86 -11.47 -6.10
CA VAL A 114 2.42 -12.81 -5.91
C VAL A 114 3.47 -12.82 -4.81
N GLU A 115 4.40 -11.87 -4.84
CA GLU A 115 5.45 -11.74 -3.82
C GLU A 115 4.83 -11.48 -2.44
N TRP A 116 3.83 -10.59 -2.36
CA TRP A 116 3.13 -10.35 -1.10
C TRP A 116 2.36 -11.57 -0.58
N LEU A 117 1.70 -12.34 -1.46
CA LEU A 117 1.00 -13.58 -1.07
C LEU A 117 1.97 -14.69 -0.64
N SER A 118 3.19 -14.75 -1.19
CA SER A 118 4.18 -15.79 -0.84
C SER A 118 4.76 -15.61 0.58
N GLU A 119 4.67 -14.40 1.13
CA GLU A 119 5.03 -14.09 2.52
C GLU A 119 3.99 -14.56 3.55
N HIS A 120 2.77 -14.87 3.12
CA HIS A 120 1.69 -15.36 3.99
C HIS A 120 1.75 -16.88 4.15
N GLN A 121 2.40 -17.33 5.23
CA GLN A 121 2.70 -18.74 5.55
C GLN A 121 2.04 -19.24 6.83
#